data_AF-A0A0B6YID7-F1
#
_entry.id   AF-A0A0B6YID7-F1
#
_cell.length_a   1.000
_cell.length_b   1.000
_cell.length_c   1.000
_cell.angle_alpha   90.00
_cell.angle_beta   90.00
_cell.angle_gamma   90.00
#
_symmetry.space_group_name_H-M   'P 1'
#
loop_
_entity.id
_entity.type
_entity.pdbx_description
1 polymer ?
#
loop_
_entity_poly.entity_id
_entity_poly.type
_entity_poly.pdbx_seq_one_letter_code
_entity_poly.pdbx_strand_id
1 'polypeptide(L)'
;DVPDGTALSLDNVRYARLGYVSLSDNEKTGFKARELKSVHVDAVGHFLKLNIHKNHVNKHNMYNQVGIIAVNVIGNEIRRNYEITDPEFLVDDTNNDRHTSLDGLINKPNYISPLDDLAFDMYQDPEIAQIIR
;
A
#
# COMPACT_ATOMS: atom_id res chain seq x y z
N ASP A 1 -7.27 20.67 -14.72
CA ASP A 1 -6.50 19.56 -15.33
C ASP A 1 -5.12 20.05 -15.68
N VAL A 2 -4.10 19.21 -15.45
CA VAL A 2 -2.72 19.50 -15.89
C VAL A 2 -2.75 19.47 -17.42
N PRO A 3 -2.31 20.53 -18.12
CA PRO A 3 -2.36 20.57 -19.59
C PRO A 3 -1.65 19.37 -20.22
N ASP A 4 -2.25 18.80 -21.26
CA ASP A 4 -1.65 17.68 -21.99
C ASP A 4 -0.22 18.03 -22.45
N GLY A 5 0.73 17.15 -22.12
CA GLY A 5 2.15 17.34 -22.43
C GLY A 5 3.01 17.98 -21.32
N THR A 6 2.40 18.46 -20.23
CA THR A 6 3.20 18.83 -19.03
C THR A 6 3.50 17.60 -18.17
N ALA A 7 4.76 17.48 -17.73
CA ALA A 7 5.17 16.39 -16.85
C ALA A 7 4.38 16.45 -15.54
N LEU A 8 3.82 15.31 -15.12
CA LEU A 8 3.17 15.16 -13.82
C LEU A 8 4.20 15.39 -12.71
N SER A 9 3.97 16.39 -11.85
CA SER A 9 4.81 16.69 -10.69
C SER A 9 3.95 16.90 -9.45
N LEU A 10 4.58 16.83 -8.27
CA LEU A 10 3.89 17.10 -7.00
C LEU A 10 3.37 18.55 -6.90
N ASP A 11 3.97 19.48 -7.64
CA ASP A 11 3.67 20.92 -7.57
C ASP A 11 2.49 21.32 -8.48
N ASN A 12 2.22 20.54 -9.53
CA ASN A 12 1.15 20.83 -10.49
C ASN A 12 -0.07 19.91 -10.35
N VAL A 13 0.00 18.88 -9.51
CA VAL A 13 -1.11 17.95 -9.31
C VAL A 13 -2.24 18.57 -8.48
N ARG A 14 -3.48 18.26 -8.87
CA ARG A 14 -4.68 18.55 -8.08
C ARG A 14 -5.09 17.30 -7.30
N TYR A 15 -5.36 17.47 -6.00
CA TYR A 15 -5.79 16.38 -5.13
C TYR A 15 -7.32 16.41 -4.95
N ALA A 16 -7.95 15.24 -5.05
CA ALA A 16 -9.33 15.03 -4.63
C ALA A 16 -9.35 14.45 -3.21
N ARG A 17 -10.26 14.94 -2.34
CA ARG A 17 -10.41 14.39 -0.99
C ARG A 17 -11.16 13.07 -1.06
N LEU A 18 -10.46 11.98 -0.77
CA LEU A 18 -11.04 10.63 -0.80
C LEU A 18 -11.79 10.27 0.50
N GLY A 19 -11.46 10.92 1.62
CA GLY A 19 -12.12 10.68 2.89
C GLY A 19 -11.27 11.09 4.08
N TYR A 20 -11.61 10.54 5.25
CA TYR A 20 -10.79 10.64 6.45
C TYR A 20 -10.97 9.40 7.33
N VAL A 21 -9.97 9.13 8.14
CA VAL A 21 -9.96 8.06 9.12
C VAL A 21 -9.47 8.64 10.44
N SER A 22 -10.08 8.19 11.54
CA SER A 22 -9.61 8.50 12.89
C SER A 22 -9.07 7.23 13.53
N LEU A 23 -7.93 7.38 14.22
CA LEU A 23 -7.34 6.39 15.10
C LEU A 23 -7.80 6.64 16.54
N SER A 24 -7.77 5.61 17.35
CA SER A 24 -8.06 5.62 18.78
C SER A 24 -7.11 6.52 19.56
N ASP A 25 -7.57 7.09 20.67
CA ASP A 25 -6.73 7.79 21.65
C ASP A 25 -5.80 6.85 22.43
N ASN A 26 -6.07 5.54 22.35
CA ASN A 26 -5.31 4.47 22.96
C ASN A 26 -5.27 4.51 24.51
N GLU A 27 -6.15 5.27 25.17
CA GLU A 27 -6.15 5.41 26.63
C GLU A 27 -6.40 4.07 27.33
N LYS A 28 -7.32 3.26 26.79
CA LYS A 28 -7.74 1.97 27.36
C LYS A 28 -6.61 0.94 27.45
N THR A 29 -5.56 1.08 26.65
CA THR A 29 -4.39 0.18 26.69
C THR A 29 -3.21 0.79 27.44
N GLY A 30 -3.41 1.97 28.05
CA GLY A 30 -2.33 2.75 28.65
C GLY A 30 -1.35 3.30 27.62
N PHE A 31 -1.82 3.63 26.41
CA PHE A 31 -1.03 4.20 25.30
C PHE A 31 0.05 3.27 24.73
N LYS A 32 -0.07 1.95 24.94
CA LYS A 32 0.96 0.97 24.53
C LYS A 32 0.63 0.21 23.25
N ALA A 33 -0.65 0.11 22.89
CA ALA A 33 -1.03 -0.64 21.71
C ALA A 33 -0.68 0.11 20.41
N ARG A 34 -0.42 -0.65 19.35
CA ARG A 34 -0.36 -0.14 17.97
C ARG A 34 -1.73 -0.32 17.33
N GLU A 35 -2.10 0.58 16.43
CA GLU A 35 -3.34 0.49 15.66
C GLU A 35 -3.00 0.47 14.17
N LEU A 36 -3.53 -0.53 13.45
CA LEU A 36 -3.51 -0.61 12.00
C LEU A 36 -4.94 -0.46 11.52
N LYS A 37 -5.13 0.36 10.49
CA LYS A 37 -6.43 0.59 9.89
C LYS A 37 -6.32 0.50 8.38
N SER A 38 -7.08 -0.42 7.82
CA SER A 38 -7.21 -0.59 6.37
C SER A 38 -8.51 0.03 5.90
N VAL A 39 -8.43 0.84 4.83
CA VAL A 39 -9.60 1.44 4.20
C VAL A 39 -9.58 1.15 2.71
N HIS A 40 -10.74 0.80 2.17
CA HIS A 40 -10.91 0.68 0.73
C HIS A 40 -11.20 2.06 0.14
N VAL A 41 -10.54 2.37 -0.96
CA VAL A 41 -10.67 3.66 -1.64
C VAL A 41 -10.84 3.38 -3.12
N ASP A 42 -11.99 3.76 -3.66
CA ASP A 42 -12.29 3.67 -5.08
C ASP A 42 -11.76 4.93 -5.78
N ALA A 43 -10.48 4.92 -6.13
CA ALA A 43 -9.82 6.04 -6.79
C ALA A 43 -8.68 5.58 -7.69
N VAL A 44 -8.45 6.37 -8.74
CA VAL A 44 -7.36 6.23 -9.69
C VAL A 44 -6.45 7.44 -9.58
N GLY A 45 -5.15 7.24 -9.41
CA GLY A 45 -4.20 8.35 -9.32
C GLY A 45 -2.74 7.91 -9.26
N HIS A 46 -1.85 8.89 -9.41
CA HIS A 46 -0.39 8.70 -9.32
C HIS A 46 0.18 9.10 -7.96
N PHE A 47 -0.52 9.98 -7.23
CA PHE A 47 -0.05 10.53 -5.97
C PHE A 47 -1.09 10.34 -4.88
N LEU A 48 -0.63 9.90 -3.72
CA LEU A 48 -1.42 9.85 -2.49
C LEU A 48 -0.91 10.92 -1.52
N LYS A 49 -1.83 11.72 -0.98
CA LYS A 49 -1.52 12.75 0.02
C LYS A 49 -2.23 12.42 1.33
N LEU A 50 -1.45 12.19 2.38
CA LEU A 50 -1.95 12.04 3.75
C LEU A 50 -1.93 13.40 4.44
N ASN A 51 -3.06 13.82 4.99
CA ASN A 51 -3.15 15.06 5.78
C ASN A 51 -3.37 14.70 7.26
N ILE A 52 -2.33 14.90 8.07
CA ILE A 52 -2.33 14.59 9.50
C ILE A 52 -2.80 15.82 10.27
N HIS A 53 -3.99 15.73 10.86
CA HIS A 53 -4.66 16.89 11.46
C HIS A 53 -4.09 17.28 12.83
N LYS A 54 -4.20 16.39 13.82
CA LYS A 54 -3.69 16.61 15.19
C LYS A 54 -3.43 15.28 15.90
N ASN A 55 -2.57 15.31 16.92
CA ASN A 55 -2.41 14.20 17.86
C ASN A 55 -3.58 14.12 18.85
N HIS A 56 -3.68 12.98 19.54
CA HIS A 56 -4.43 12.86 20.78
C HIS A 56 -3.58 13.37 21.94
N VAL A 57 -4.11 14.32 22.72
CA VAL A 57 -3.41 14.92 23.85
C VAL A 57 -3.28 13.87 24.95
N ASN A 58 -2.06 13.64 25.43
CA ASN A 58 -1.82 12.75 26.56
C ASN A 58 -0.54 13.15 27.30
N LYS A 59 -0.38 12.67 28.54
CA LYS A 59 0.74 13.01 29.43
C LYS A 59 2.12 12.56 28.93
N HIS A 60 2.18 11.63 27.98
CA HIS A 60 3.44 11.10 27.44
C HIS A 60 3.90 11.86 26.18
N ASN A 61 3.01 12.58 25.51
CA ASN A 61 3.29 13.35 24.30
C ASN A 61 3.19 14.87 24.55
N MET A 62 4.13 15.41 25.33
CA MET A 62 4.14 16.83 25.72
C MET A 62 4.32 17.80 24.54
N TYR A 63 4.84 17.32 23.42
CA TYR A 63 5.14 18.13 22.23
C TYR A 63 4.13 17.98 21.10
N ASN A 64 3.00 17.29 21.34
CA ASN A 64 1.92 17.12 20.37
C ASN A 64 2.36 16.52 19.03
N GLN A 65 3.34 15.61 19.08
CA GLN A 65 3.88 14.96 17.89
C GLN A 65 2.92 13.87 17.37
N VAL A 66 3.01 13.56 16.09
CA VAL A 66 2.34 12.40 15.49
C VAL A 66 3.39 11.51 14.85
N GLY A 67 3.38 10.23 15.22
CA GLY A 67 4.23 9.21 14.63
C GLY A 67 3.43 8.31 13.69
N ILE A 68 4.00 8.02 12.52
CA ILE A 68 3.49 7.01 11.60
C ILE A 68 4.55 5.92 11.52
N ILE A 69 4.16 4.69 11.86
CA ILE A 69 5.07 3.54 11.83
C ILE A 69 5.24 3.03 10.41
N ALA A 70 4.12 2.84 9.71
CA ALA A 70 4.10 2.32 8.36
C ALA A 70 2.86 2.77 7.58
N VAL A 71 2.98 2.77 6.26
CA VAL A 71 1.88 2.97 5.31
C VAL A 71 2.03 1.92 4.22
N ASN A 72 0.98 1.16 3.96
CA ASN A 72 0.90 0.24 2.83
C ASN A 72 -0.21 0.70 1.88
N VAL A 73 0.07 0.73 0.59
CA VAL A 73 -0.87 1.11 -0.47
C VAL A 73 -0.95 -0.07 -1.44
N ILE A 74 -2.13 -0.68 -1.52
CA ILE A 74 -2.39 -1.84 -2.35
C ILE A 74 -3.36 -1.42 -3.46
N GLY A 75 -3.00 -1.68 -4.70
CA GLY A 75 -3.80 -1.38 -5.87
C GLY A 75 -3.26 -2.05 -7.12
N ASN A 76 -4.01 -1.97 -8.21
CA ASN A 76 -3.60 -2.50 -9.51
C ASN A 76 -3.00 -1.40 -10.37
N GLU A 77 -1.97 -1.74 -11.13
CA GLU A 77 -1.46 -0.84 -12.17
C GLU A 77 -2.50 -0.65 -13.28
N ILE A 78 -2.62 0.59 -13.74
CA ILE A 78 -3.47 0.92 -14.88
C ILE A 78 -2.64 0.69 -16.13
N ARG A 79 -2.77 -0.49 -16.73
CA ARG A 79 -2.21 -0.76 -18.05
C ARG A 79 -2.78 0.27 -19.02
N ARG A 80 -1.92 1.08 -19.64
CA ARG A 80 -2.35 1.91 -20.77
C ARG A 80 -2.66 0.95 -21.91
N ASN A 81 -3.83 1.08 -22.55
CA ASN A 81 -4.27 0.26 -23.68
C ASN A 81 -3.38 0.39 -24.95
N TYR A 82 -2.16 0.94 -24.86
CA TYR A 82 -1.26 1.21 -25.98
C TYR A 82 -0.04 0.29 -26.04
N GLU A 83 -0.04 -0.83 -25.32
CA GLU A 83 0.96 -1.89 -25.46
C GLU A 83 0.27 -3.19 -25.89
N ILE A 84 -0.34 -3.18 -27.08
CA ILE A 84 -0.73 -4.41 -27.82
C ILE A 84 0.35 -4.76 -28.87
N THR A 85 1.55 -4.18 -28.74
CA THR A 85 2.70 -4.47 -29.60
C THR A 85 3.88 -5.02 -28.81
N ASP A 86 3.62 -5.83 -27.78
CA ASP A 86 4.64 -6.72 -27.26
C ASP A 86 4.43 -8.12 -27.87
N PRO A 87 5.27 -8.55 -28.83
CA PRO A 87 5.14 -9.86 -29.47
C PRO A 87 5.41 -11.04 -28.53
N GLU A 88 5.91 -10.81 -27.31
CA GLU A 88 6.32 -11.87 -26.37
C GLU A 88 5.16 -12.70 -25.80
N PHE A 89 3.91 -12.29 -25.98
CA PHE A 89 2.73 -13.09 -25.57
C PHE A 89 2.04 -13.82 -26.72
N LEU A 90 2.61 -13.82 -27.93
CA LEU A 90 2.15 -14.66 -29.04
C LEU A 90 3.05 -15.91 -29.16
N VAL A 91 2.95 -16.82 -28.20
CA VAL A 91 3.46 -18.21 -28.34
C VAL A 91 2.25 -19.11 -28.52
N ASP A 92 1.83 -19.32 -29.76
CA ASP A 92 2.25 -20.42 -30.63
C ASP A 92 1.79 -21.78 -30.08
N ASP A 93 0.63 -22.15 -30.59
CA ASP A 93 -0.15 -23.34 -30.32
C ASP A 93 0.44 -24.51 -31.12
N THR A 94 1.64 -24.99 -30.77
CA THR A 94 2.17 -26.27 -31.32
C THR A 94 3.00 -27.08 -30.31
N ASN A 95 2.33 -28.06 -29.68
CA ASN A 95 2.84 -29.38 -29.27
C ASN A 95 4.36 -29.54 -29.00
N ASN A 96 4.80 -29.58 -27.73
CA ASN A 96 5.61 -30.71 -27.21
C ASN A 96 5.83 -30.66 -25.69
N ASP A 97 5.79 -31.83 -25.06
CA ASP A 97 6.13 -32.10 -23.66
C ASP A 97 7.49 -31.55 -23.23
N ARG A 98 7.54 -30.66 -22.21
CA ARG A 98 8.55 -30.67 -21.12
C ARG A 98 8.03 -30.01 -19.85
N HIS A 99 8.19 -30.73 -18.73
CA HIS A 99 8.11 -30.29 -17.35
C HIS A 99 8.58 -28.84 -17.11
N THR A 100 7.69 -27.98 -16.62
CA THR A 100 7.75 -27.39 -15.26
C THR A 100 6.60 -26.40 -15.12
N SER A 101 5.50 -26.87 -14.54
CA SER A 101 4.37 -26.04 -14.14
C SER A 101 4.79 -25.14 -12.96
N LEU A 102 5.49 -24.04 -13.25
CA LEU A 102 5.89 -23.03 -12.27
C LEU A 102 5.33 -21.64 -12.61
N ASP A 103 5.05 -21.38 -13.89
CA ASP A 103 4.71 -20.05 -14.38
C ASP A 103 3.25 -19.62 -14.09
N GLY A 104 2.38 -20.60 -13.83
CA GLY A 104 0.99 -20.37 -13.41
C GLY A 104 0.83 -19.90 -11.96
N LEU A 105 1.89 -19.89 -11.15
CA LEU A 105 1.85 -19.38 -9.77
C LEU A 105 2.21 -17.90 -9.65
N ILE A 106 2.87 -17.31 -10.64
CA ILE A 106 3.38 -15.93 -10.59
C ILE A 106 2.23 -14.91 -10.86
N ASN A 107 1.15 -15.35 -11.51
CA ASN A 107 -0.03 -14.54 -11.83
C ASN A 107 -1.20 -14.70 -10.84
N LYS A 108 -0.97 -14.72 -9.53
CA LYS A 108 -2.07 -14.57 -8.55
C LYS A 108 -2.17 -13.12 -8.06
N PRO A 109 -3.14 -12.32 -8.54
CA PRO A 109 -3.38 -10.96 -8.06
C PRO A 109 -3.86 -10.87 -6.59
N ASN A 110 -3.97 -12.01 -5.89
CA ASN A 110 -4.41 -12.12 -4.49
C ASN A 110 -3.33 -12.72 -3.57
N TYR A 111 -2.07 -12.84 -4.00
CA TYR A 111 -0.98 -13.24 -3.11
C TYR A 111 -0.42 -12.01 -2.41
N ILE A 112 -0.93 -11.72 -1.21
CA ILE A 112 -0.25 -10.82 -0.28
C ILE A 112 0.73 -11.70 0.49
N SER A 113 2.02 -11.42 0.34
CA SER A 113 3.05 -12.13 1.10
C SER A 113 2.79 -11.93 2.60
N PRO A 114 2.89 -12.97 3.44
CA PRO A 114 2.84 -12.81 4.90
C PRO A 114 3.90 -11.83 5.45
N LEU A 115 4.94 -11.56 4.66
CA LEU A 115 6.00 -10.59 4.96
C LEU A 115 5.60 -9.13 4.62
N ASP A 116 4.51 -8.92 3.88
CA ASP A 116 3.98 -7.60 3.48
C ASP A 116 2.71 -7.22 4.26
N ASP A 117 2.23 -8.09 5.15
CA ASP A 117 1.08 -7.80 5.99
C ASP A 117 1.53 -7.00 7.21
N LEU A 118 1.35 -5.68 7.16
CA LEU A 118 1.58 -4.77 8.30
C LEU A 118 0.89 -5.24 9.59
N ALA A 119 -0.16 -6.07 9.49
CA ALA A 119 -0.78 -6.65 10.66
C ALA A 119 0.19 -7.58 11.39
N PHE A 120 0.98 -8.39 10.67
CA PHE A 120 1.96 -9.30 11.27
C PHE A 120 3.04 -8.54 12.06
N ASP A 121 3.59 -7.47 11.49
CA ASP A 121 4.58 -6.59 12.13
C ASP A 121 4.03 -5.84 13.35
N MET A 122 2.73 -5.61 13.40
CA MET A 122 2.10 -4.98 14.57
C MET A 122 1.97 -5.90 15.77
N TYR A 123 1.75 -7.21 15.56
CA TYR A 123 1.46 -8.16 16.64
C TYR A 123 2.71 -8.82 17.20
N GLN A 124 3.83 -8.83 16.47
CA GLN A 124 5.09 -9.35 17.00
C GLN A 124 5.83 -8.29 17.83
N ASP A 125 6.36 -8.76 18.97
CA ASP A 125 7.35 -8.00 19.73
C ASP A 125 8.49 -7.63 18.77
N PRO A 126 8.92 -6.34 18.70
CA PRO A 126 9.99 -5.91 17.80
C PRO A 126 11.28 -6.74 17.94
N GLU A 127 11.54 -7.35 19.10
CA GLU A 127 12.68 -8.26 19.29
C GLU A 127 12.47 -9.63 18.59
N ILE A 128 11.24 -10.14 18.53
CA ILE A 128 10.92 -11.43 17.92
C ILE A 128 10.80 -11.31 16.40
N ALA A 129 10.27 -10.20 15.90
CA ALA A 129 10.09 -9.96 14.45
C ALA A 129 11.42 -10.03 13.67
N GLN A 130 12.54 -9.64 14.29
CA GLN A 130 13.86 -9.71 13.66
C GLN A 130 14.43 -11.13 13.58
N ILE A 131 14.01 -12.05 14.47
CA ILE A 131 14.54 -13.41 14.57
C ILE A 131 13.87 -14.37 13.58
N ILE A 132 12.61 -14.10 13.21
CA ILE A 132 11.80 -14.95 12.32
C ILE A 132 12.03 -14.60 10.83
N ARG A 133 12.81 -13.56 10.55
CA ARG A 133 13.16 -13.10 9.20
C ARG A 133 14.30 -13.93 8.57
#